data_AF-A0A7V0MG34-F1
#
_entry.id   AF-A0A7V0MG34-F1
#
_cell.length_a   1.000
_cell.length_b   1.000
_cell.length_c   1.000
_cell.angle_alpha   90.00
_cell.angle_beta   90.00
_cell.angle_gamma   90.00
#
_symmetry.space_group_name_H-M   'P 1'
#
loop_
_entity.id
_entity.type
_entity.pdbx_description
1 polymer ?
#
loop_
_entity_poly.entity_id
_entity_poly.type
_entity_poly.pdbx_seq_one_letter_code
_entity_poly.pdbx_strand_id
1 'polypeptide(L)'
;MKQRWLRIACFVSVLILVGGLFLLKSIPGDAQTECPCLWSFFNNSLHFTGNGMRYWYEEPNGFMSVTNIPYNNLNCKECHVRSCDKCHALQNGPLMEFSKKKSKDMETCMQCHLREKITFKFCKAAGRLDVHIAAGMVCADCHYQSDVHGDGRHKISMRHPYPKGVVASCKGCHIDQKVESPEFDPDIPSHKVHGNKLDCSACHVSYSMACYNCHFDRAIKEGKKGNFIPMNKWLLLINYQGKVTSGSVMSLVYKDKKFIAYCPYFTHCVSPKGRKCNDCHQNQAVQAILKGKKIPVVTYKNGKVAPWEGVVPVVPDKLEWVFLKRIGKDKWEPIKDAGPAKIQFAAYGKPLTKEQFKKLAKKVEVPKEKK
;
A
#
# COMPACT_ATOMS: atom_id res chain seq x y z
N MET A 1 49.02 -77.11 24.62
CA MET A 1 48.86 -77.33 26.07
C MET A 1 49.65 -76.26 26.79
N LYS A 2 48.99 -75.55 27.72
CA LYS A 2 49.52 -74.57 28.70
C LYS A 2 49.97 -73.19 28.21
N GLN A 3 49.23 -72.21 28.72
CA GLN A 3 49.62 -70.85 29.10
C GLN A 3 49.99 -69.84 28.00
N ARG A 4 48.97 -69.11 27.54
CA ARG A 4 49.11 -67.67 27.23
C ARG A 4 47.76 -66.94 27.21
N TRP A 5 46.96 -67.21 28.23
CA TRP A 5 45.90 -66.28 28.68
C TRP A 5 46.57 -65.24 29.58
N LEU A 6 46.99 -64.14 28.97
CA LEU A 6 47.27 -62.81 29.54
C LEU A 6 48.22 -62.14 28.54
N ARG A 7 47.88 -60.92 28.11
CA ARG A 7 48.64 -60.04 27.17
C ARG A 7 48.26 -60.11 25.68
N ILE A 8 46.98 -60.06 25.33
CA ILE A 8 46.54 -59.30 24.13
C ILE A 8 45.20 -58.61 24.45
N ALA A 9 45.16 -57.89 25.58
CA ALA A 9 44.10 -56.92 25.90
C ALA A 9 44.54 -55.46 25.61
N CYS A 10 45.68 -55.27 24.95
CA CYS A 10 46.25 -53.94 24.65
C CYS A 10 46.43 -53.66 23.15
N PHE A 11 45.85 -54.45 22.25
CA PHE A 11 45.99 -54.25 20.79
C PHE A 11 44.65 -54.01 20.05
N VAL A 12 43.61 -53.59 20.78
CA VAL A 12 42.33 -53.13 20.18
C VAL A 12 42.09 -51.63 20.41
N SER A 13 42.97 -50.93 21.12
CA SER A 13 42.73 -49.54 21.53
C SER A 13 43.46 -48.47 20.70
N VAL A 14 44.22 -48.82 19.66
CA VAL A 14 45.04 -47.82 18.92
C VAL A 14 44.87 -47.87 17.39
N LEU A 15 44.04 -48.76 16.84
CA LEU A 15 43.80 -48.87 15.39
C LEU A 15 42.37 -48.51 14.94
N ILE A 16 41.65 -47.70 15.72
CA ILE A 16 40.39 -47.03 15.31
C ILE A 16 40.55 -45.49 15.40
N LEU A 17 41.77 -44.98 15.26
CA LEU A 17 42.05 -43.53 15.36
C LEU A 17 42.65 -42.89 14.10
N VAL A 18 42.76 -43.59 12.97
CA VAL A 18 43.33 -43.02 11.73
C VAL A 18 42.54 -43.34 10.45
N GLY A 19 41.41 -44.06 10.51
CA GLY A 19 40.68 -44.53 9.33
C GLY A 19 39.32 -43.88 9.03
N GLY A 20 38.96 -42.78 9.71
CA GLY A 20 37.61 -42.18 9.65
C GLY A 20 37.56 -40.74 9.15
N LEU A 21 38.61 -40.25 8.50
CA LEU A 21 38.58 -39.01 7.74
C LEU A 21 38.27 -39.34 6.28
N PHE A 22 37.41 -38.55 5.64
CA PHE A 22 36.87 -38.70 4.27
C PHE A 22 35.64 -39.58 4.14
N LEU A 23 34.47 -39.01 4.48
CA LEU A 23 33.28 -38.92 3.60
C LEU A 23 32.06 -38.40 4.39
N LEU A 24 32.20 -37.24 5.04
CA LEU A 24 31.03 -36.39 5.32
C LEU A 24 30.94 -35.39 4.17
N LYS A 25 30.20 -35.76 3.13
CA LYS A 25 29.66 -34.79 2.18
C LYS A 25 28.95 -33.74 3.01
N SER A 26 29.50 -32.53 3.01
CA SER A 26 28.83 -31.34 3.50
C SER A 26 27.48 -31.27 2.81
N ILE A 27 26.42 -31.60 3.54
CA ILE A 27 25.08 -31.15 3.19
C ILE A 27 25.23 -29.62 3.17
N PRO A 28 24.98 -28.93 2.04
CA PRO A 28 24.87 -27.49 2.09
C PRO A 28 23.59 -27.24 2.89
N GLY A 29 23.77 -27.06 4.20
CA GLY A 29 22.77 -26.46 5.03
C GLY A 29 22.48 -25.12 4.39
N ASP A 30 21.28 -24.98 3.86
CA ASP A 30 20.69 -23.73 3.43
C ASP A 30 20.38 -22.90 4.70
N ALA A 31 21.41 -22.71 5.52
CA ALA A 31 21.44 -21.71 6.56
C ALA A 31 21.77 -20.42 5.82
N GLN A 32 20.73 -19.68 5.44
CA GLN A 32 20.84 -18.24 5.40
C GLN A 32 21.42 -17.83 6.75
N THR A 33 22.73 -17.64 6.78
CA THR A 33 23.44 -17.06 7.90
C THR A 33 23.00 -15.62 7.97
N GLU A 34 21.87 -15.40 8.63
CA GLU A 34 21.47 -14.07 9.06
C GLU A 34 22.66 -13.52 9.86
N CYS A 35 23.28 -12.46 9.34
CA CYS A 35 24.35 -11.73 10.02
C CYS A 35 23.88 -11.49 11.46
N PRO A 36 24.59 -12.00 12.49
CA PRO A 36 24.24 -11.77 13.90
C PRO A 36 24.22 -10.28 14.28
N CYS A 37 24.67 -9.44 13.35
CA CYS A 37 24.88 -8.00 13.37
C CYS A 37 23.60 -7.16 13.32
N LEU A 38 22.44 -7.75 12.97
CA LEU A 38 21.20 -6.98 12.73
C LEU A 38 20.07 -7.33 13.70
N TRP A 39 20.33 -7.51 15.00
CA TRP A 39 19.26 -7.37 16.02
C TRP A 39 18.84 -5.90 16.17
N SER A 40 18.45 -5.28 15.07
CA SER A 40 17.94 -3.91 14.99
C SER A 40 16.42 -3.93 14.95
N PHE A 41 15.80 -2.88 15.49
CA PHE A 41 14.36 -2.64 15.36
C PHE A 41 13.89 -2.64 13.89
N PHE A 42 14.80 -2.41 12.94
CA PHE A 42 14.57 -2.52 11.50
C PHE A 42 14.13 -3.91 11.04
N ASN A 43 14.62 -4.98 11.64
CA ASN A 43 14.26 -6.34 11.22
C ASN A 43 12.78 -6.66 11.49
N ASN A 44 12.16 -5.94 12.42
CA ASN A 44 10.72 -6.03 12.70
C ASN A 44 9.88 -5.03 11.89
N SER A 45 10.52 -4.20 11.06
CA SER A 45 9.82 -3.20 10.23
C SER A 45 9.08 -3.86 9.06
N LEU A 46 8.11 -3.12 8.50
CA LEU A 46 7.41 -3.55 7.29
C LEU A 46 8.30 -3.51 6.04
N HIS A 47 9.31 -2.65 5.99
CA HIS A 47 10.26 -2.58 4.89
C HIS A 47 11.18 -3.80 4.82
N PHE A 48 11.58 -4.33 5.98
CA PHE A 48 12.38 -5.55 6.08
C PHE A 48 11.54 -6.81 5.84
N THR A 49 10.41 -6.91 6.54
CA THR A 49 9.61 -8.14 6.55
C THR A 49 8.71 -8.30 5.34
N GLY A 50 8.24 -7.19 4.74
CA GLY A 50 7.19 -7.22 3.73
C GLY A 50 5.83 -7.70 4.25
N ASN A 51 5.69 -7.88 5.56
CA ASN A 51 4.57 -8.61 6.13
C ASN A 51 3.22 -7.93 5.91
N GLY A 52 3.23 -6.60 5.76
CA GLY A 52 2.05 -5.83 5.39
C GLY A 52 1.43 -6.29 4.08
N MET A 53 2.24 -6.54 3.05
CA MET A 53 1.74 -7.02 1.75
C MET A 53 1.29 -8.47 1.84
N ARG A 54 2.09 -9.31 2.51
CA ARG A 54 1.78 -10.74 2.70
C ARG A 54 0.44 -10.93 3.40
N TYR A 55 0.24 -10.28 4.55
CA TYR A 55 -0.97 -10.42 5.35
C TYR A 55 -2.24 -10.14 4.54
N TRP A 56 -2.31 -9.00 3.85
CA TRP A 56 -3.49 -8.67 3.04
C TRP A 56 -3.62 -9.55 1.79
N TYR A 57 -2.54 -10.11 1.27
CA TYR A 57 -2.62 -11.06 0.17
C TYR A 57 -3.22 -12.41 0.62
N GLU A 58 -2.78 -12.92 1.77
CA GLU A 58 -3.08 -14.26 2.28
C GLU A 58 -4.32 -14.34 3.18
N GLU A 59 -4.86 -13.21 3.67
CA GLU A 59 -6.08 -13.24 4.49
C GLU A 59 -7.27 -13.91 3.74
N PRO A 60 -8.31 -14.43 4.44
CA PRO A 60 -9.35 -15.25 3.81
C PRO A 60 -10.08 -14.60 2.61
N ASN A 61 -10.22 -13.28 2.63
CA ASN A 61 -10.78 -12.50 1.53
C ASN A 61 -9.74 -11.86 0.62
N GLY A 62 -8.46 -12.11 0.89
CA GLY A 62 -7.32 -11.65 0.13
C GLY A 62 -7.20 -12.33 -1.23
N PHE A 63 -6.31 -11.76 -2.05
CA PHE A 63 -6.18 -12.17 -3.44
C PHE A 63 -5.62 -13.59 -3.61
N MET A 64 -4.95 -14.15 -2.58
CA MET A 64 -4.53 -15.55 -2.58
C MET A 64 -5.71 -16.51 -2.81
N SER A 65 -6.89 -16.18 -2.29
CA SER A 65 -8.10 -16.99 -2.49
C SER A 65 -8.59 -17.05 -3.95
N VAL A 66 -8.06 -16.17 -4.81
CA VAL A 66 -8.32 -16.14 -6.25
C VAL A 66 -7.21 -16.87 -7.01
N THR A 67 -5.95 -16.65 -6.61
CA THR A 67 -4.76 -17.17 -7.30
C THR A 67 -4.40 -18.60 -6.92
N ASN A 68 -4.69 -19.00 -5.68
CA ASN A 68 -4.18 -20.22 -5.02
C ASN A 68 -2.64 -20.32 -5.01
N ILE A 69 -1.93 -19.18 -5.08
CA ILE A 69 -0.46 -19.13 -5.04
C ILE A 69 -0.06 -18.54 -3.69
N PRO A 70 0.73 -19.22 -2.85
CA PRO A 70 1.26 -18.64 -1.62
C PRO A 70 2.13 -17.41 -1.87
N TYR A 71 2.15 -16.44 -0.95
CA TYR A 71 2.90 -15.19 -1.14
C TYR A 71 4.39 -15.44 -1.38
N ASN A 72 4.98 -16.41 -0.68
CA ASN A 72 6.40 -16.76 -0.77
C ASN A 72 6.82 -17.33 -2.14
N ASN A 73 5.84 -17.76 -2.95
CA ASN A 73 6.04 -18.24 -4.32
C ASN A 73 5.90 -17.13 -5.36
N LEU A 74 5.66 -15.89 -4.94
CA LEU A 74 5.64 -14.72 -5.81
C LEU A 74 6.99 -14.01 -5.80
N ASN A 75 7.33 -13.38 -6.91
CA ASN A 75 8.51 -12.51 -7.04
C ASN A 75 8.36 -11.19 -6.23
N CYS A 76 7.28 -11.05 -5.43
CA CYS A 76 7.05 -9.91 -4.55
C CYS A 76 8.09 -9.80 -3.43
N LYS A 77 8.67 -10.94 -3.01
CA LYS A 77 9.64 -11.02 -1.90
C LYS A 77 10.97 -10.33 -2.18
N GLU A 78 11.32 -10.16 -3.45
CA GLU A 78 12.63 -9.64 -3.89
C GLU A 78 12.75 -8.12 -3.73
N CYS A 79 11.65 -7.42 -3.44
CA CYS A 79 11.65 -5.96 -3.31
C CYS A 79 11.93 -5.46 -1.88
N HIS A 80 11.91 -6.33 -0.86
CA HIS A 80 12.06 -5.90 0.53
C HIS A 80 13.51 -5.67 0.92
N VAL A 81 13.75 -4.64 1.73
CA VAL A 81 15.09 -4.12 2.03
C VAL A 81 15.67 -4.87 3.23
N ARG A 82 16.78 -5.60 3.03
CA ARG A 82 17.44 -6.40 4.08
C ARG A 82 18.64 -5.72 4.73
N SER A 83 18.98 -4.50 4.31
CA SER A 83 20.22 -3.83 4.71
C SER A 83 20.10 -2.30 4.59
N CYS A 84 20.88 -1.58 5.40
CA CYS A 84 20.83 -0.12 5.48
C CYS A 84 21.41 0.57 4.23
N ASP A 85 22.33 -0.08 3.53
CA ASP A 85 23.04 0.42 2.35
C ASP A 85 22.09 0.84 1.22
N LYS A 86 20.98 0.14 1.02
CA LYS A 86 19.99 0.47 -0.02
C LYS A 86 19.45 1.90 0.11
N CYS A 87 19.34 2.41 1.33
CA CYS A 87 18.78 3.73 1.60
C CYS A 87 19.81 4.76 2.05
N HIS A 88 20.96 4.33 2.57
CA HIS A 88 21.96 5.23 3.15
C HIS A 88 23.27 5.28 2.39
N ALA A 89 23.65 4.23 1.66
CA ALA A 89 24.98 4.15 1.08
C ALA A 89 25.11 5.00 -0.19
N LEU A 90 26.23 5.72 -0.27
CA LEU A 90 26.65 6.51 -1.41
C LEU A 90 28.14 6.25 -1.67
N GLN A 91 28.53 6.20 -2.95
CA GLN A 91 29.92 6.02 -3.35
C GLN A 91 30.67 7.35 -3.18
N ASN A 92 31.77 7.33 -2.44
CA ASN A 92 32.67 8.46 -2.25
C ASN A 92 34.12 8.02 -2.55
N GLY A 93 34.59 8.31 -3.77
CA GLY A 93 35.87 7.81 -4.26
C GLY A 93 35.91 6.27 -4.26
N PRO A 94 36.92 5.61 -3.68
CA PRO A 94 36.97 4.15 -3.58
C PRO A 94 36.12 3.57 -2.43
N LEU A 95 35.53 4.42 -1.57
CA LEU A 95 34.82 3.98 -0.36
C LEU A 95 33.29 4.12 -0.51
N MET A 96 32.57 3.32 0.27
CA MET A 96 31.14 3.45 0.48
C MET A 96 30.89 4.10 1.84
N GLU A 97 30.07 5.14 1.87
CA GLU A 97 29.71 5.86 3.10
C GLU A 97 28.20 5.96 3.28
N PHE A 98 27.75 6.03 4.53
CA PHE A 98 26.35 6.31 4.84
C PHE A 98 26.11 7.81 4.93
N SER A 99 25.07 8.29 4.24
CA SER A 99 24.78 9.73 4.14
C SER A 99 23.32 10.04 4.42
N LYS A 100 23.08 11.09 5.22
CA LYS A 100 21.75 11.67 5.42
C LYS A 100 21.18 12.25 4.12
N LYS A 101 22.05 12.77 3.25
CA LYS A 101 21.65 13.30 1.93
C LYS A 101 21.01 12.19 1.09
N LYS A 102 21.61 11.00 1.07
CA LYS A 102 21.07 9.85 0.34
C LYS A 102 19.71 9.40 0.87
N SER A 103 19.53 9.37 2.19
CA SER A 103 18.25 8.99 2.81
C SER A 103 17.14 10.03 2.65
N LYS A 104 17.49 11.31 2.40
CA LYS A 104 16.53 12.39 2.13
C LYS A 104 16.24 12.58 0.64
N ASP A 105 17.01 11.95 -0.23
CA ASP A 105 16.76 11.98 -1.67
C ASP A 105 15.48 11.20 -2.01
N MET A 106 14.51 11.90 -2.61
CA MET A 106 13.24 11.32 -3.04
C MET A 106 13.44 10.10 -3.95
N GLU A 107 14.46 10.12 -4.82
CA GLU A 107 14.71 9.01 -5.73
C GLU A 107 15.12 7.71 -5.00
N THR A 108 15.65 7.80 -3.78
CA THR A 108 15.90 6.62 -2.93
C THR A 108 14.59 5.88 -2.62
N CYS A 109 13.53 6.61 -2.29
CA CYS A 109 12.22 6.01 -2.00
C CYS A 109 11.51 5.54 -3.28
N MET A 110 11.60 6.34 -4.35
CA MET A 110 10.84 6.13 -5.58
C MET A 110 11.26 4.91 -6.39
N GLN A 111 12.43 4.31 -6.10
CA GLN A 111 12.81 3.02 -6.67
C GLN A 111 11.79 1.91 -6.37
N CYS A 112 11.16 1.97 -5.18
CA CYS A 112 10.13 1.01 -4.76
C CYS A 112 8.73 1.65 -4.73
N HIS A 113 8.62 2.93 -4.37
CA HIS A 113 7.38 3.70 -4.31
C HIS A 113 6.99 4.31 -5.67
N LEU A 114 6.99 3.47 -6.71
CA LEU A 114 6.72 3.90 -8.09
C LEU A 114 5.31 4.47 -8.28
N ARG A 115 4.34 4.06 -7.45
CA ARG A 115 2.97 4.58 -7.49
C ARG A 115 2.95 6.05 -7.12
N GLU A 116 3.71 6.44 -6.12
CA GLU A 116 3.88 7.82 -5.68
C GLU A 116 4.57 8.66 -6.78
N LYS A 117 5.60 8.11 -7.45
CA LYS A 117 6.24 8.76 -8.61
C LYS A 117 5.25 9.07 -9.73
N ILE A 118 4.39 8.11 -10.09
CA ILE A 118 3.32 8.30 -11.09
C ILE A 118 2.32 9.35 -10.60
N THR A 119 1.99 9.31 -9.31
CA THR A 119 1.05 10.25 -8.70
C THR A 119 1.53 11.68 -8.86
N PHE A 120 2.77 11.98 -8.46
CA PHE A 120 3.33 13.33 -8.59
C PHE A 120 3.40 13.79 -10.04
N LYS A 121 3.76 12.90 -10.98
CA LYS A 121 3.71 13.22 -12.41
C LYS A 121 2.32 13.67 -12.85
N PHE A 122 1.27 12.96 -12.47
CA PHE A 122 -0.11 13.32 -12.82
C PHE A 122 -0.62 14.55 -12.08
N CYS A 123 -0.29 14.71 -10.79
CA CYS A 123 -0.64 15.91 -10.03
C CYS A 123 -0.01 17.14 -10.67
N LYS A 124 1.29 17.08 -11.00
CA LYS A 124 2.02 18.16 -11.68
C LYS A 124 1.44 18.49 -13.05
N ALA A 125 1.20 17.48 -13.88
CA ALA A 125 0.64 17.66 -15.23
C ALA A 125 -0.75 18.32 -15.23
N ALA A 126 -1.48 18.22 -14.12
CA ALA A 126 -2.79 18.81 -13.97
C ALA A 126 -2.81 20.04 -13.03
N GLY A 127 -1.66 20.67 -12.79
CA GLY A 127 -1.55 21.90 -12.01
C GLY A 127 -1.91 21.76 -10.53
N ARG A 128 -1.81 20.55 -9.98
CA ARG A 128 -2.23 20.19 -8.62
C ARG A 128 -1.18 19.40 -7.85
N LEU A 129 0.09 19.74 -8.05
CA LEU A 129 1.19 19.14 -7.28
C LEU A 129 0.90 19.30 -5.77
N ASP A 130 1.24 18.28 -4.99
CA ASP A 130 1.08 18.29 -3.54
C ASP A 130 1.74 19.55 -2.93
N VAL A 131 0.99 20.27 -2.11
CA VAL A 131 1.46 21.54 -1.52
C VAL A 131 2.73 21.40 -0.69
N HIS A 132 2.92 20.26 -0.03
CA HIS A 132 4.11 20.02 0.80
C HIS A 132 5.33 19.78 -0.09
N ILE A 133 5.17 18.99 -1.15
CA ILE A 133 6.23 18.75 -2.13
C ILE A 133 6.56 20.05 -2.88
N ALA A 134 5.55 20.85 -3.23
CA ALA A 134 5.76 22.17 -3.84
C ALA A 134 6.50 23.14 -2.91
N ALA A 135 6.33 23.00 -1.59
CA ALA A 135 7.07 23.74 -0.57
C ALA A 135 8.47 23.16 -0.26
N GLY A 136 8.91 22.12 -0.98
CA GLY A 136 10.24 21.54 -0.84
C GLY A 136 10.34 20.41 0.19
N MET A 137 9.24 19.99 0.82
CA MET A 137 9.26 18.82 1.70
C MET A 137 9.53 17.54 0.89
N VAL A 138 10.25 16.62 1.52
CA VAL A 138 10.54 15.28 1.00
C VAL A 138 9.84 14.20 1.82
N CYS A 139 9.84 12.95 1.34
CA CYS A 139 9.21 11.81 2.01
C CYS A 139 9.62 11.72 3.49
N ALA A 140 10.91 11.89 3.77
CA ALA A 140 11.49 11.76 5.11
C ALA A 140 11.10 12.89 6.07
N ASP A 141 10.53 14.00 5.59
CA ASP A 141 10.05 15.08 6.47
C ASP A 141 8.68 14.73 7.08
N CYS A 142 7.91 13.85 6.43
CA CYS A 142 6.63 13.35 6.94
C CYS A 142 6.76 11.93 7.52
N HIS A 143 7.43 11.04 6.78
CA HIS A 143 7.70 9.65 7.17
C HIS A 143 9.09 9.52 7.80
N TYR A 144 9.21 9.95 9.05
CA TYR A 144 10.45 9.87 9.82
C TYR A 144 10.42 8.73 10.85
N GLN A 145 11.59 8.34 11.36
CA GLN A 145 11.77 7.35 12.43
C GLN A 145 11.07 6.00 12.17
N SER A 146 10.04 5.67 12.96
CA SER A 146 9.41 4.36 13.01
C SER A 146 8.61 4.01 11.75
N ASP A 147 8.24 5.00 10.94
CA ASP A 147 7.53 4.78 9.68
C ASP A 147 8.39 4.03 8.67
N VAL A 148 9.70 4.32 8.66
CA VAL A 148 10.66 3.68 7.76
C VAL A 148 11.36 2.55 8.49
N HIS A 149 11.99 2.85 9.63
CA HIS A 149 12.83 1.88 10.31
C HIS A 149 12.07 0.91 11.22
N GLY A 150 10.77 1.12 11.47
CA GLY A 150 10.07 0.39 12.53
C GLY A 150 10.48 0.85 13.93
N ASP A 151 9.85 0.25 14.93
CA ASP A 151 10.01 0.56 16.36
C ASP A 151 10.31 -0.70 17.18
N GLY A 152 10.72 -1.78 16.50
CA GLY A 152 11.00 -3.09 17.10
C GLY A 152 9.76 -3.95 17.33
N ARG A 153 8.55 -3.39 17.23
CA ARG A 153 7.30 -4.12 17.39
C ARG A 153 6.79 -4.59 16.03
N HIS A 154 6.57 -5.89 15.91
CA HIS A 154 6.00 -6.50 14.72
C HIS A 154 4.65 -5.88 14.33
N LYS A 155 4.44 -5.69 13.02
CA LYS A 155 3.21 -5.14 12.43
C LYS A 155 2.80 -5.98 11.22
N ILE A 156 1.50 -6.19 11.06
CA ILE A 156 0.91 -6.90 9.93
C ILE A 156 0.32 -5.96 8.87
N SER A 157 0.42 -4.64 9.05
CA SER A 157 -0.09 -3.64 8.12
C SER A 157 0.53 -2.26 8.34
N MET A 158 0.70 -1.47 7.27
CA MET A 158 1.05 -0.05 7.37
C MET A 158 -0.01 0.79 8.10
N ARG A 159 -1.25 0.29 8.21
CA ARG A 159 -2.36 0.92 8.94
C ARG A 159 -2.70 0.18 10.23
N HIS A 160 -1.74 -0.54 10.80
CA HIS A 160 -1.97 -1.25 12.06
C HIS A 160 -2.49 -0.29 13.15
N PRO A 161 -3.58 -0.64 13.87
CA PRO A 161 -4.18 0.28 14.84
C PRO A 161 -3.32 0.44 16.11
N TYR A 162 -2.77 -0.67 16.63
CA TYR A 162 -1.92 -0.67 17.81
C TYR A 162 -1.06 -1.94 17.87
N PRO A 163 0.29 -1.87 17.89
CA PRO A 163 1.10 -0.65 17.74
C PRO A 163 0.80 0.03 16.40
N LYS A 164 0.81 1.38 16.39
CA LYS A 164 0.48 2.15 15.17
C LYS A 164 1.46 1.82 14.06
N GLY A 165 0.95 1.61 12.85
CA GLY A 165 1.76 1.44 11.63
C GLY A 165 2.49 2.72 11.26
N VAL A 166 1.99 3.39 10.23
CA VAL A 166 2.39 4.76 9.87
C VAL A 166 1.88 5.73 10.93
N VAL A 167 2.77 6.55 11.48
CA VAL A 167 2.47 7.58 12.49
C VAL A 167 2.43 8.99 11.91
N ALA A 168 2.96 9.18 10.69
CA ALA A 168 2.81 10.42 9.93
C ALA A 168 1.35 10.93 9.94
N SER A 169 1.16 12.20 10.31
CA SER A 169 -0.18 12.78 10.41
C SER A 169 -0.16 14.29 10.18
N CYS A 170 -1.24 14.81 9.61
CA CYS A 170 -1.44 16.26 9.41
C CYS A 170 -1.42 17.01 10.74
N LYS A 171 -1.92 16.38 11.81
CA LYS A 171 -2.09 17.01 13.12
C LYS A 171 -0.76 17.44 13.75
N GLY A 172 0.31 16.69 13.52
CA GLY A 172 1.62 17.00 14.10
C GLY A 172 2.14 18.39 13.72
N CYS A 173 1.86 18.83 12.49
CA CYS A 173 2.23 20.18 12.04
C CYS A 173 1.06 21.14 12.23
N HIS A 174 -0.11 20.85 11.64
CA HIS A 174 -1.19 21.83 11.57
C HIS A 174 -1.95 22.09 12.87
N ILE A 175 -1.90 21.17 13.84
CA ILE A 175 -2.61 21.30 15.13
C ILE A 175 -1.62 21.41 16.29
N ASP A 176 -0.71 20.44 16.39
CA ASP A 176 0.27 20.37 17.48
C ASP A 176 1.44 21.35 17.27
N GLN A 177 1.55 21.97 16.07
CA GLN A 177 2.57 22.97 15.73
C GLN A 177 4.00 22.55 16.08
N LYS A 178 4.34 21.27 15.88
CA LYS A 178 5.69 20.74 16.17
C LYS A 178 6.78 21.32 15.27
N VAL A 179 6.38 21.89 14.15
CA VAL A 179 7.20 22.64 13.21
C VAL A 179 6.36 23.80 12.69
N GLU A 180 7.01 24.87 12.23
CA GLU A 180 6.34 26.01 11.61
C GLU A 180 5.50 25.55 10.41
N SER A 181 4.20 25.79 10.49
CA SER A 181 3.25 25.41 9.43
C SER A 181 1.96 26.22 9.55
N PRO A 182 1.15 26.33 8.47
CA PRO A 182 -0.16 26.95 8.56
C PRO A 182 -1.03 26.27 9.62
N GLU A 183 -1.58 27.05 10.54
CA GLU A 183 -2.38 26.54 11.63
C GLU A 183 -3.78 26.09 11.17
N PHE A 184 -4.26 25.02 11.80
CA PHE A 184 -5.62 24.54 11.64
C PHE A 184 -6.61 25.51 12.28
N ASP A 185 -7.46 26.15 11.48
CA ASP A 185 -8.55 26.99 11.96
C ASP A 185 -9.81 26.14 12.23
N PRO A 186 -10.21 25.89 13.49
CA PRO A 186 -11.40 25.09 13.81
C PRO A 186 -12.73 25.79 13.47
N ASP A 187 -12.73 27.11 13.27
CA ASP A 187 -13.93 27.93 13.18
C ASP A 187 -14.41 28.14 11.74
N ILE A 188 -13.59 27.82 10.72
CA ILE A 188 -14.09 27.81 9.35
C ILE A 188 -15.29 26.86 9.24
N PRO A 189 -16.32 27.18 8.42
CA PRO A 189 -17.57 26.44 8.39
C PRO A 189 -17.39 24.92 8.25
N SER A 190 -16.49 24.49 7.35
CA SER A 190 -16.23 23.06 7.11
C SER A 190 -15.61 22.35 8.31
N HIS A 191 -14.64 22.96 9.01
CA HIS A 191 -14.01 22.36 10.18
C HIS A 191 -14.98 22.31 11.36
N LYS A 192 -15.73 23.38 11.59
CA LYS A 192 -16.71 23.47 12.67
C LYS A 192 -17.80 22.40 12.57
N VAL A 193 -18.40 22.20 11.39
CA VAL A 193 -19.52 21.24 11.23
C VAL A 193 -19.07 19.78 11.23
N HIS A 194 -17.87 19.50 10.69
CA HIS A 194 -17.34 18.15 10.61
C HIS A 194 -16.59 17.72 11.88
N GLY A 195 -15.91 18.65 12.55
CA GLY A 195 -15.09 18.39 13.72
C GLY A 195 -14.21 17.15 13.52
N ASN A 196 -14.28 16.22 14.48
CA ASN A 196 -13.48 14.99 14.46
C ASN A 196 -14.09 13.83 13.63
N LYS A 197 -15.17 14.05 12.87
CA LYS A 197 -15.91 12.98 12.14
C LYS A 197 -15.23 12.54 10.84
N LEU A 198 -14.45 13.42 10.24
CA LEU A 198 -13.69 13.16 9.01
C LEU A 198 -12.19 13.09 9.34
N ASP A 199 -11.46 12.33 8.55
CA ASP A 199 -10.02 12.49 8.44
C ASP A 199 -9.69 13.66 7.49
N CYS A 200 -8.61 14.39 7.73
CA CYS A 200 -8.19 15.55 6.92
C CYS A 200 -8.12 15.20 5.43
N SER A 201 -7.69 13.98 5.10
CA SER A 201 -7.58 13.48 3.73
C SER A 201 -8.91 13.40 2.98
N ALA A 202 -10.05 13.27 3.67
CA ALA A 202 -11.37 13.26 3.02
C ALA A 202 -11.67 14.58 2.28
N CYS A 203 -11.11 15.69 2.77
CA CYS A 203 -11.31 17.03 2.21
C CYS A 203 -10.10 17.53 1.42
N HIS A 204 -8.89 17.26 1.90
CA HIS A 204 -7.67 17.88 1.38
C HIS A 204 -6.95 17.06 0.30
N VAL A 205 -7.24 15.76 0.15
CA VAL A 205 -6.69 14.97 -0.97
C VAL A 205 -7.53 15.24 -2.23
N SER A 206 -6.86 15.67 -3.31
CA SER A 206 -7.49 16.05 -4.58
C SER A 206 -8.22 14.90 -5.27
N TYR A 207 -7.63 13.72 -5.30
CA TYR A 207 -8.19 12.52 -5.94
C TYR A 207 -7.50 11.25 -5.41
N SER A 208 -8.10 10.11 -5.69
CA SER A 208 -7.55 8.79 -5.42
C SER A 208 -6.86 8.26 -6.66
N MET A 209 -5.54 8.09 -6.61
CA MET A 209 -4.89 7.24 -7.61
C MET A 209 -5.37 5.81 -7.42
N ALA A 210 -5.72 5.12 -8.48
CA ALA A 210 -6.02 3.69 -8.47
C ALA A 210 -5.22 2.95 -9.55
N CYS A 211 -4.82 1.72 -9.23
CA CYS A 211 -4.26 0.79 -10.20
C CYS A 211 -5.37 -0.20 -10.56
N TYR A 212 -5.99 0.03 -11.71
CA TYR A 212 -7.18 -0.69 -12.13
C TYR A 212 -6.84 -1.76 -13.17
N ASN A 213 -7.51 -2.91 -13.07
CA ASN A 213 -7.53 -4.01 -14.03
C ASN A 213 -6.15 -4.65 -14.25
N CYS A 214 -5.41 -4.86 -13.15
CA CYS A 214 -4.10 -5.48 -13.17
C CYS A 214 -4.19 -6.97 -13.58
N HIS A 215 -3.58 -7.34 -14.71
CA HIS A 215 -3.53 -8.72 -15.19
C HIS A 215 -2.43 -9.51 -14.49
N PHE A 216 -2.80 -10.25 -13.45
CA PHE A 216 -1.82 -10.83 -12.53
C PHE A 216 -1.09 -12.04 -13.10
N ASP A 217 -1.77 -12.86 -13.91
CA ASP A 217 -1.16 -13.98 -14.63
C ASP A 217 -0.05 -13.53 -15.58
N ARG A 218 -0.25 -12.38 -16.24
CA ARG A 218 0.80 -11.73 -17.06
C ARG A 218 1.89 -11.12 -16.19
N ALA A 219 1.53 -10.48 -15.08
CA ALA A 219 2.52 -9.93 -14.15
C ALA A 219 3.50 -10.97 -13.61
N ILE A 220 3.05 -12.21 -13.42
CA ILE A 220 3.89 -13.35 -13.03
C ILE A 220 4.82 -13.76 -14.19
N LYS A 221 4.31 -13.84 -15.43
CA LYS A 221 5.07 -14.34 -16.59
C LYS A 221 6.03 -13.33 -17.20
N GLU A 222 5.61 -12.09 -17.32
CA GLU A 222 6.26 -11.04 -18.12
C GLU A 222 6.79 -9.87 -17.24
N GLY A 223 6.56 -9.95 -15.91
CA GLY A 223 6.88 -8.87 -14.98
C GLY A 223 5.80 -7.78 -14.93
N LYS A 224 5.96 -6.79 -14.04
CA LYS A 224 4.90 -5.84 -13.63
C LYS A 224 4.58 -4.70 -14.62
N LYS A 225 5.38 -4.49 -15.67
CA LYS A 225 5.25 -3.34 -16.57
C LYS A 225 4.02 -3.47 -17.48
N GLY A 226 3.19 -2.42 -17.53
CA GLY A 226 2.07 -2.32 -18.48
C GLY A 226 0.84 -3.18 -18.18
N ASN A 227 0.76 -3.81 -17.01
CA ASN A 227 -0.33 -4.76 -16.70
C ASN A 227 -1.56 -4.13 -16.08
N PHE A 228 -1.51 -2.84 -15.71
CA PHE A 228 -2.61 -2.12 -15.08
C PHE A 228 -2.87 -0.78 -15.77
N ILE A 229 -4.06 -0.24 -15.56
CA ILE A 229 -4.50 1.06 -16.05
C ILE A 229 -4.52 2.03 -14.87
N PRO A 230 -3.66 3.06 -14.85
CA PRO A 230 -3.72 4.06 -13.79
C PRO A 230 -4.94 4.98 -13.97
N MET A 231 -5.61 5.31 -12.87
CA MET A 231 -6.80 6.18 -12.85
C MET A 231 -6.68 7.25 -11.78
N ASN A 232 -7.13 8.48 -12.08
CA ASN A 232 -6.92 9.66 -11.24
C ASN A 232 -8.07 10.68 -11.27
N LYS A 233 -9.28 10.24 -11.63
CA LYS A 233 -10.43 11.12 -11.90
C LYS A 233 -11.46 11.20 -10.77
N TRP A 234 -11.35 10.33 -9.77
CA TRP A 234 -12.27 10.27 -8.64
C TRP A 234 -11.58 10.48 -7.31
N LEU A 235 -12.35 10.76 -6.26
CA LEU A 235 -11.95 10.53 -4.87
C LEU A 235 -12.92 9.53 -4.26
N LEU A 236 -12.41 8.42 -3.73
CA LEU A 236 -13.26 7.49 -2.97
C LEU A 236 -13.35 7.93 -1.52
N LEU A 237 -14.53 7.86 -0.93
CA LEU A 237 -14.75 8.06 0.51
C LEU A 237 -14.99 6.71 1.18
N ILE A 238 -14.09 6.32 2.08
CA ILE A 238 -14.12 5.03 2.78
C ILE A 238 -14.13 5.25 4.29
N ASN A 239 -14.71 4.30 5.04
CA ASN A 239 -14.69 4.32 6.49
C ASN A 239 -13.39 3.70 7.00
N TYR A 240 -12.71 4.37 7.91
CA TYR A 240 -11.54 3.87 8.61
C TYR A 240 -11.60 4.35 10.06
N GLN A 241 -11.61 3.40 10.99
CA GLN A 241 -11.70 3.67 12.44
C GLN A 241 -12.86 4.61 12.82
N GLY A 242 -14.01 4.47 12.16
CA GLY A 242 -15.23 5.25 12.44
C GLY A 242 -15.28 6.61 11.73
N LYS A 243 -14.20 7.03 11.06
CA LYS A 243 -14.13 8.28 10.30
C LYS A 243 -14.19 8.04 8.80
N VAL A 244 -14.70 9.02 8.07
CA VAL A 244 -14.59 9.01 6.61
C VAL A 244 -13.23 9.58 6.22
N THR A 245 -12.51 8.89 5.33
CA THR A 245 -11.18 9.25 4.83
C THR A 245 -11.12 9.01 3.31
N SER A 246 -10.05 9.48 2.66
CA SER A 246 -9.78 9.13 1.27
C SER A 246 -9.48 7.63 1.13
N GLY A 247 -10.14 6.98 0.19
CA GLY A 247 -9.93 5.58 -0.15
C GLY A 247 -9.30 5.42 -1.53
N SER A 248 -8.95 4.21 -1.89
CA SER A 248 -8.56 3.83 -3.25
C SER A 248 -9.04 2.41 -3.54
N VAL A 249 -8.93 1.99 -4.80
CA VAL A 249 -9.06 0.59 -5.19
C VAL A 249 -7.80 0.08 -5.85
N MET A 250 -7.61 -1.22 -5.71
CA MET A 250 -6.79 -2.01 -6.62
C MET A 250 -7.65 -3.13 -7.16
N SER A 251 -7.82 -3.19 -8.48
CA SER A 251 -8.54 -4.29 -9.13
C SER A 251 -7.59 -5.16 -9.94
N LEU A 252 -7.81 -6.46 -9.85
CA LEU A 252 -6.96 -7.51 -10.39
C LEU A 252 -7.81 -8.52 -11.16
N VAL A 253 -7.22 -9.09 -12.19
CA VAL A 253 -7.75 -10.21 -12.96
C VAL A 253 -6.74 -11.34 -12.93
N TYR A 254 -7.19 -12.57 -12.67
CA TYR A 254 -6.36 -13.77 -12.73
C TYR A 254 -7.17 -14.92 -13.32
N LYS A 255 -6.80 -15.40 -14.52
CA LYS A 255 -7.54 -16.45 -15.24
C LYS A 255 -9.04 -16.13 -15.31
N ASP A 256 -9.36 -14.92 -15.75
CA ASP A 256 -10.71 -14.31 -15.80
C ASP A 256 -11.46 -14.15 -14.47
N LYS A 257 -10.91 -14.62 -13.35
CA LYS A 257 -11.45 -14.33 -12.01
C LYS A 257 -11.17 -12.88 -11.65
N LYS A 258 -12.21 -12.19 -11.18
CA LYS A 258 -12.20 -10.77 -10.88
C LYS A 258 -11.99 -10.54 -9.39
N PHE A 259 -11.15 -9.57 -9.04
CA PHE A 259 -10.87 -9.19 -7.66
C PHE A 259 -10.79 -7.68 -7.52
N ILE A 260 -11.32 -7.14 -6.42
CA ILE A 260 -11.20 -5.72 -6.09
C ILE A 260 -10.96 -5.54 -4.59
N ALA A 261 -9.88 -4.85 -4.26
CA ALA A 261 -9.58 -4.43 -2.90
C ALA A 261 -9.85 -2.94 -2.74
N TYR A 262 -10.65 -2.59 -1.74
CA TYR A 262 -10.82 -1.22 -1.25
C TYR A 262 -9.90 -1.00 -0.06
N CYS A 263 -9.20 0.13 -0.01
CA CYS A 263 -8.35 0.48 1.13
C CYS A 263 -8.41 1.99 1.43
N PRO A 264 -8.24 2.40 2.70
CA PRO A 264 -7.92 3.79 3.01
C PRO A 264 -6.56 4.13 2.42
N TYR A 265 -6.47 5.24 1.70
CA TYR A 265 -5.30 5.57 0.89
C TYR A 265 -5.03 7.06 0.87
N PHE A 266 -3.77 7.43 1.10
CA PHE A 266 -3.31 8.81 1.00
C PHE A 266 -2.53 8.96 -0.30
N THR A 267 -3.10 9.70 -1.24
CA THR A 267 -2.57 9.79 -2.61
C THR A 267 -1.30 10.64 -2.73
N HIS A 268 -0.93 11.45 -1.72
CA HIS A 268 0.14 12.46 -1.85
C HIS A 268 -0.17 13.45 -2.99
N CYS A 269 -1.40 13.95 -2.98
CA CYS A 269 -1.88 14.99 -3.88
C CYS A 269 -2.77 15.93 -3.07
N VAL A 270 -2.16 16.59 -2.09
CA VAL A 270 -2.84 17.46 -1.13
C VAL A 270 -3.01 18.87 -1.71
N SER A 271 -4.21 19.42 -1.55
CA SER A 271 -4.56 20.78 -1.91
C SER A 271 -4.51 21.72 -0.70
N PRO A 272 -4.19 23.01 -0.90
CA PRO A 272 -4.13 23.98 0.20
C PRO A 272 -5.53 24.25 0.75
N LYS A 273 -6.56 24.17 -0.11
CA LYS A 273 -7.97 24.31 0.28
C LYS A 273 -8.64 22.94 0.25
N GLY A 274 -9.46 22.70 1.26
CA GLY A 274 -10.36 21.56 1.28
C GLY A 274 -11.43 21.66 0.18
N ARG A 275 -12.00 20.51 -0.17
CA ARG A 275 -13.05 20.38 -1.17
C ARG A 275 -14.34 21.15 -0.80
N LYS A 276 -15.11 21.60 -1.81
CA LYS A 276 -16.37 22.30 -1.59
C LYS A 276 -17.46 21.33 -1.11
N CYS A 277 -18.43 21.84 -0.35
CA CYS A 277 -19.48 21.01 0.23
C CYS A 277 -20.26 20.20 -0.83
N ASN A 278 -20.62 20.82 -1.96
CA ASN A 278 -21.40 20.19 -3.04
C ASN A 278 -20.62 19.14 -3.84
N ASP A 279 -19.29 19.10 -3.73
CA ASP A 279 -18.51 18.05 -4.38
C ASP A 279 -18.74 16.70 -3.70
N CYS A 280 -19.11 16.70 -2.41
CA CYS A 280 -19.38 15.51 -1.60
C CYS A 280 -20.87 15.33 -1.31
N HIS A 281 -21.54 16.40 -0.86
CA HIS A 281 -22.93 16.37 -0.44
C HIS A 281 -23.88 16.46 -1.62
N GLN A 282 -24.84 15.54 -1.69
CA GLN A 282 -25.87 15.52 -2.74
C GLN A 282 -25.28 15.52 -4.18
N ASN A 283 -24.02 15.10 -4.34
CA ASN A 283 -23.36 15.00 -5.63
C ASN A 283 -24.00 13.92 -6.52
N GLN A 284 -23.61 13.85 -7.79
CA GLN A 284 -24.21 12.92 -8.75
C GLN A 284 -24.20 11.45 -8.29
N ALA A 285 -23.13 10.99 -7.63
CA ALA A 285 -23.03 9.61 -7.14
C ALA A 285 -23.99 9.39 -5.96
N VAL A 286 -24.05 10.32 -5.02
CA VAL A 286 -24.99 10.25 -3.88
C VAL A 286 -26.44 10.26 -4.38
N GLN A 287 -26.78 11.13 -5.34
CA GLN A 287 -28.13 11.17 -5.93
C GLN A 287 -28.52 9.87 -6.61
N ALA A 288 -27.60 9.30 -7.39
CA ALA A 288 -27.88 8.04 -8.09
C ALA A 288 -28.13 6.90 -7.09
N ILE A 289 -27.32 6.80 -6.03
CA ILE A 289 -27.51 5.80 -4.97
C ILE A 289 -28.85 6.02 -4.24
N LEU A 290 -29.22 7.26 -3.93
CA LEU A 290 -30.52 7.59 -3.30
C LEU A 290 -31.71 7.17 -4.17
N LYS A 291 -31.57 7.25 -5.50
CA LYS A 291 -32.57 6.78 -6.47
C LYS A 291 -32.53 5.26 -6.69
N GLY A 292 -31.80 4.51 -5.85
CA GLY A 292 -31.66 3.06 -5.96
C GLY A 292 -30.74 2.60 -7.10
N LYS A 293 -30.09 3.51 -7.83
CA LYS A 293 -29.21 3.18 -8.96
C LYS A 293 -27.83 2.76 -8.48
N LYS A 294 -27.15 1.98 -9.31
CA LYS A 294 -25.72 1.68 -9.15
C LYS A 294 -24.87 2.72 -9.87
N ILE A 295 -23.67 2.95 -9.36
CA ILE A 295 -22.69 3.89 -9.90
C ILE A 295 -21.74 3.14 -10.82
N PRO A 296 -21.70 3.48 -12.11
CA PRO A 296 -20.74 2.89 -13.03
C PRO A 296 -19.37 3.54 -12.81
N VAL A 297 -18.63 3.07 -11.79
CA VAL A 297 -17.35 3.68 -11.38
C VAL A 297 -16.31 3.59 -12.48
N VAL A 298 -16.32 2.49 -13.25
CA VAL A 298 -15.58 2.38 -14.50
C VAL A 298 -16.47 1.75 -15.55
N THR A 299 -16.58 2.42 -16.70
CA THR A 299 -17.26 1.90 -17.89
C THR A 299 -16.26 1.55 -18.98
N TYR A 300 -16.70 0.72 -19.93
CA TYR A 300 -15.96 0.41 -21.14
C TYR A 300 -16.87 0.59 -22.35
N LYS A 301 -16.55 1.56 -23.22
CA LYS A 301 -17.31 1.87 -24.44
C LYS A 301 -16.36 2.16 -25.58
N ASN A 302 -16.65 1.64 -26.77
CA ASN A 302 -15.89 1.89 -28.00
C ASN A 302 -14.37 1.67 -27.84
N GLY A 303 -13.99 0.58 -27.17
CA GLY A 303 -12.58 0.25 -26.96
C GLY A 303 -11.89 0.99 -25.79
N LYS A 304 -12.57 1.92 -25.12
CA LYS A 304 -11.97 2.82 -24.12
C LYS A 304 -12.60 2.65 -22.74
N VAL A 305 -11.75 2.68 -21.72
CA VAL A 305 -12.18 2.82 -20.32
C VAL A 305 -12.51 4.27 -20.00
N ALA A 306 -13.60 4.50 -19.28
CA ALA A 306 -13.96 5.81 -18.76
C ALA A 306 -14.24 5.71 -17.26
N PRO A 307 -13.39 6.30 -16.40
CA PRO A 307 -13.61 6.37 -14.97
C PRO A 307 -14.69 7.40 -14.62
N TRP A 308 -15.40 7.18 -13.51
CA TRP A 308 -16.25 8.19 -12.91
C TRP A 308 -15.43 9.42 -12.50
N GLU A 309 -16.00 10.61 -12.65
CA GLU A 309 -15.35 11.87 -12.27
C GLU A 309 -15.98 12.43 -10.97
N GLY A 310 -15.13 12.80 -10.02
CA GLY A 310 -15.56 13.40 -8.74
C GLY A 310 -15.64 12.41 -7.57
N VAL A 311 -16.36 12.79 -6.52
CA VAL A 311 -16.36 12.05 -5.25
C VAL A 311 -17.34 10.87 -5.30
N VAL A 312 -16.89 9.69 -4.91
CA VAL A 312 -17.70 8.46 -4.89
C VAL A 312 -17.68 7.85 -3.48
N PRO A 313 -18.84 7.71 -2.81
CA PRO A 313 -18.93 7.00 -1.54
C PRO A 313 -18.74 5.49 -1.74
N VAL A 314 -17.90 4.85 -0.91
CA VAL A 314 -17.70 3.41 -0.96
C VAL A 314 -18.90 2.69 -0.32
N VAL A 315 -19.85 2.32 -1.18
CA VAL A 315 -21.05 1.51 -0.87
C VAL A 315 -21.06 0.33 -1.87
N PRO A 316 -20.37 -0.78 -1.57
CA PRO A 316 -19.94 -1.76 -2.59
C PRO A 316 -21.05 -2.37 -3.44
N ASP A 317 -22.22 -2.64 -2.86
CA ASP A 317 -23.39 -3.16 -3.55
C ASP A 317 -23.99 -2.17 -4.56
N LYS A 318 -23.59 -0.90 -4.47
CA LYS A 318 -23.96 0.19 -5.36
C LYS A 318 -22.84 0.58 -6.32
N LEU A 319 -21.68 -0.06 -6.30
CA LEU A 319 -20.57 0.27 -7.20
C LEU A 319 -20.42 -0.78 -8.29
N GLU A 320 -20.48 -0.34 -9.54
CA GLU A 320 -20.26 -1.16 -10.72
C GLU A 320 -18.88 -0.92 -11.31
N TRP A 321 -18.16 -2.02 -11.50
CA TRP A 321 -16.85 -2.04 -12.10
C TRP A 321 -16.90 -2.99 -13.28
N VAL A 322 -16.60 -2.48 -14.47
CA VAL A 322 -16.23 -3.37 -15.58
C VAL A 322 -14.88 -4.02 -15.22
N PHE A 323 -14.64 -5.24 -15.68
CA PHE A 323 -13.32 -5.86 -15.69
C PHE A 323 -13.07 -6.30 -17.12
N LEU A 324 -11.84 -6.12 -17.59
CA LEU A 324 -11.47 -6.41 -18.95
C LEU A 324 -10.46 -7.53 -18.97
N LYS A 325 -10.56 -8.43 -19.94
CA LYS A 325 -9.48 -9.35 -20.30
C LYS A 325 -8.74 -8.83 -21.53
N ARG A 326 -7.45 -9.12 -21.61
CA ARG A 326 -6.61 -8.73 -22.75
C ARG A 326 -6.74 -9.76 -23.86
N ILE A 327 -7.16 -9.33 -25.05
CA ILE A 327 -7.31 -10.19 -26.24
C ILE A 327 -6.25 -9.95 -27.31
N GLY A 328 -5.34 -9.01 -27.08
CA GLY A 328 -4.23 -8.72 -27.99
C GLY A 328 -3.35 -7.60 -27.45
N LYS A 329 -2.37 -7.17 -28.25
CA LYS A 329 -1.57 -5.99 -27.93
C LYS A 329 -2.50 -4.77 -27.86
N ASP A 330 -2.65 -4.24 -26.66
CA ASP A 330 -3.48 -3.08 -26.31
C ASP A 330 -4.98 -3.20 -26.66
N LYS A 331 -5.46 -4.42 -26.89
CA LYS A 331 -6.88 -4.75 -27.12
C LYS A 331 -7.47 -5.43 -25.89
N TRP A 332 -8.63 -4.94 -25.48
CA TRP A 332 -9.32 -5.35 -24.26
C TRP A 332 -10.77 -5.66 -24.56
N GLU A 333 -11.38 -6.58 -23.81
CA GLU A 333 -12.82 -6.82 -23.86
C GLU A 333 -13.39 -7.09 -22.47
N PRO A 334 -14.66 -6.72 -22.19
CA PRO A 334 -15.30 -7.02 -20.92
C PRO A 334 -15.38 -8.52 -20.63
N ILE A 335 -15.08 -8.90 -19.39
CA ILE A 335 -15.24 -10.27 -18.90
C ILE A 335 -16.73 -10.48 -18.58
N LYS A 336 -17.45 -11.24 -19.42
CA LYS A 336 -18.90 -11.49 -19.30
C LYS A 336 -19.24 -12.74 -18.47
N ASP A 337 -18.48 -13.83 -18.65
CA ASP A 337 -18.85 -15.15 -18.14
C ASP A 337 -18.25 -15.49 -16.78
N ALA A 338 -17.57 -14.54 -16.14
CA ALA A 338 -17.05 -14.72 -14.79
C ALA A 338 -18.07 -14.23 -13.75
N GLY A 339 -18.25 -15.00 -12.66
CA GLY A 339 -19.04 -14.62 -11.49
C GLY A 339 -18.64 -13.26 -10.88
N PRO A 340 -19.32 -12.79 -9.81
CA PRO A 340 -19.04 -11.48 -9.23
C PRO A 340 -17.57 -11.36 -8.80
N ALA A 341 -17.03 -10.13 -8.84
CA ALA A 341 -15.69 -9.88 -8.33
C ALA A 341 -15.62 -10.19 -6.83
N LYS A 342 -14.58 -10.90 -6.40
CA LYS A 342 -14.31 -11.04 -4.97
C LYS A 342 -13.86 -9.69 -4.41
N ILE A 343 -14.49 -9.28 -3.32
CA ILE A 343 -14.28 -7.98 -2.70
C ILE A 343 -13.46 -8.15 -1.42
N GLN A 344 -12.43 -7.33 -1.28
CA GLN A 344 -11.63 -7.21 -0.06
C GLN A 344 -11.69 -5.78 0.48
N PHE A 345 -11.69 -5.66 1.80
CA PHE A 345 -11.45 -4.41 2.50
C PHE A 345 -10.10 -4.48 3.22
N ALA A 346 -9.06 -3.99 2.56
CA ALA A 346 -7.70 -4.07 3.06
C ALA A 346 -7.35 -2.87 3.98
N ALA A 347 -6.28 -3.04 4.75
CA ALA A 347 -5.74 -2.00 5.65
C ALA A 347 -6.78 -1.46 6.65
N TYR A 348 -7.63 -2.35 7.15
CA TYR A 348 -8.75 -2.08 8.07
C TYR A 348 -9.79 -1.07 7.56
N GLY A 349 -9.84 -0.85 6.24
CA GLY A 349 -10.94 -0.12 5.62
C GLY A 349 -12.27 -0.83 5.84
N LYS A 350 -13.34 -0.07 5.77
CA LYS A 350 -14.72 -0.57 5.81
C LYS A 350 -15.56 0.24 4.81
N PRO A 351 -16.67 -0.32 4.30
CA PRO A 351 -17.63 0.50 3.56
C PRO A 351 -18.15 1.63 4.45
N LEU A 352 -18.66 2.70 3.83
CA LEU A 352 -19.36 3.74 4.59
C LEU A 352 -20.54 3.12 5.35
N THR A 353 -20.72 3.57 6.59
CA THR A 353 -21.92 3.19 7.34
C THR A 353 -23.16 3.85 6.72
N LYS A 354 -24.35 3.28 6.98
CA LYS A 354 -25.62 3.90 6.58
C LYS A 354 -25.72 5.35 7.07
N GLU A 355 -25.26 5.62 8.28
CA GLU A 355 -25.26 6.97 8.85
C GLU A 355 -24.26 7.91 8.17
N GLN A 356 -23.03 7.46 7.88
CA GLN A 356 -22.06 8.25 7.11
C GLN A 356 -22.62 8.61 5.73
N PHE A 357 -23.25 7.65 5.03
CA PHE A 357 -23.89 7.89 3.74
C PHE A 357 -25.08 8.87 3.87
N LYS A 358 -25.95 8.71 4.86
CA LYS A 358 -27.07 9.64 5.12
C LYS A 358 -26.60 11.08 5.32
N LYS A 359 -25.42 11.31 5.91
CA LYS A 359 -24.86 12.68 6.03
C LYS A 359 -24.48 13.27 4.67
N LEU A 360 -23.89 12.47 3.76
CA LEU A 360 -23.63 12.90 2.37
C LEU A 360 -24.92 13.18 1.61
N ALA A 361 -26.00 12.47 1.93
CA ALA A 361 -27.32 12.69 1.38
C ALA A 361 -28.02 13.97 1.90
N LYS A 362 -27.44 14.74 2.80
CA LYS A 362 -28.04 16.02 3.22
C LYS A 362 -27.75 17.11 2.20
N LYS A 363 -28.76 17.93 1.88
CA LYS A 363 -28.54 19.24 1.24
C LYS A 363 -27.81 20.13 2.24
N VAL A 364 -26.83 20.87 1.74
CA VAL A 364 -26.00 21.78 2.51
C VAL A 364 -26.13 23.15 1.87
N GLU A 365 -26.43 24.16 2.68
CA GLU A 365 -26.36 25.53 2.23
C GLU A 365 -24.88 25.90 2.09
N VAL A 366 -24.46 26.20 0.86
CA VAL A 366 -23.12 26.73 0.63
C VAL A 366 -23.17 28.21 1.01
N PRO A 367 -22.45 28.67 2.05
CA PRO A 367 -22.37 30.09 2.33
C PRO A 367 -21.86 30.79 1.07
N LYS A 368 -22.56 31.83 0.61
CA LYS A 368 -22.09 32.64 -0.51
C LYS A 368 -20.68 33.13 -0.17
N GLU A 369 -19.70 32.84 -1.03
CA GLU A 369 -18.35 33.39 -0.88
C GLU A 369 -18.49 34.91 -0.77
N LYS A 370 -18.06 35.49 0.36
CA LYS A 370 -17.86 36.94 0.44
C LYS A 370 -16.76 37.25 -0.58
N LYS A 371 -17.13 37.97 -1.63
CA LYS A 371 -16.20 38.44 -2.67
C LYS A 371 -15.11 39.29 -2.07
#